data_AF-A0AAD8AGA0-F1
#
_entry.id   AF-A0AAD8AGA0-F1
#
_cell.length_a   1.000
_cell.length_b   1.000
_cell.length_c   1.000
_cell.angle_alpha   90.00
_cell.angle_beta   90.00
_cell.angle_gamma   90.00
#
_symmetry.space_group_name_H-M   'P 1'
#
loop_
_entity.id
_entity.type
_entity.pdbx_description
1 polymer ?
#
loop_
_entity_poly.entity_id
_entity_poly.type
_entity_poly.pdbx_seq_one_letter_code
_entity_poly.pdbx_strand_id
1 'polypeptide(L)'
;MQERSTLFQDKPSTAIAKSEQRVRFNLPGKYKSVTSKANVTTEDKTNAHTIENAQSLLKQREDKPLRIFTGTIDKILKWQNVPDSIDVLMEVIAPFVAFGTSDRRTSKMILLRDRGTPVLQCIFYEVDRKLPSFNKGELIRCVGKMLAKNKMWTFSIRAASPVEKAGIQRISFVSQRSLSALQLSIPEP
;
A
#
# COMPACT_ATOMS: atom_id res chain seq x y z
N MET A 1 21.21 -18.47 68.30
CA MET A 1 21.95 -19.28 67.31
C MET A 1 21.80 -18.59 65.96
N GLN A 2 22.77 -17.74 65.61
CA GLN A 2 23.90 -18.03 64.69
C GLN A 2 23.42 -18.14 63.24
N GLU A 3 23.51 -17.09 62.40
CA GLU A 3 24.68 -16.56 61.65
C GLU A 3 25.28 -17.50 60.58
N ARG A 4 25.34 -16.96 59.34
CA ARG A 4 26.33 -17.09 58.21
C ARG A 4 25.57 -17.06 56.87
N SER A 5 25.62 -16.06 55.99
CA SER A 5 26.68 -15.25 55.36
C SER A 5 27.68 -16.04 54.49
N THR A 6 27.63 -15.76 53.17
CA THR A 6 28.71 -15.65 52.13
C THR A 6 27.99 -15.48 50.77
N LEU A 7 27.96 -14.37 50.02
CA LEU A 7 28.98 -13.42 49.52
C LEU A 7 29.87 -14.04 48.41
N PHE A 8 30.14 -13.22 47.37
CA PHE A 8 31.05 -13.39 46.20
C PHE A 8 30.43 -13.91 44.88
N GLN A 9 30.65 -13.34 43.68
CA GLN A 9 31.24 -12.07 43.19
C GLN A 9 31.00 -12.01 41.64
N ASP A 10 31.36 -10.87 41.03
CA ASP A 10 31.02 -10.36 39.70
C ASP A 10 31.49 -11.10 38.41
N LYS A 11 30.74 -10.81 37.31
CA LYS A 11 30.99 -10.65 35.83
C LYS A 11 32.44 -10.86 35.26
N PRO A 12 32.73 -10.99 33.92
CA PRO A 12 31.91 -10.78 32.68
C PRO A 12 32.16 -11.77 31.49
N SER A 13 31.50 -11.52 30.34
CA SER A 13 31.87 -11.94 28.96
C SER A 13 31.59 -13.41 28.60
N THR A 14 30.97 -13.81 27.48
CA THR A 14 31.15 -13.40 26.08
C THR A 14 30.04 -14.06 25.22
N ALA A 15 29.83 -13.53 24.02
CA ALA A 15 29.27 -14.19 22.83
C ALA A 15 27.76 -14.04 22.54
N ILE A 16 27.51 -12.96 21.81
CA ILE A 16 26.40 -12.73 20.90
C ILE A 16 26.32 -13.89 19.89
N ALA A 17 25.26 -14.70 19.95
CA ALA A 17 24.86 -15.56 18.84
C ALA A 17 23.73 -14.87 18.06
N LYS A 18 24.13 -14.08 17.03
CA LYS A 18 23.22 -13.63 15.97
C LYS A 18 22.82 -14.86 15.15
N SER A 19 21.64 -15.43 15.40
CA SER A 19 20.98 -16.26 14.41
C SER A 19 20.24 -15.34 13.43
N GLU A 20 20.95 -14.88 12.41
CA GLU A 20 20.33 -14.33 11.21
C GLU A 20 19.57 -15.45 10.48
N GLN A 21 18.34 -15.73 10.92
CA GLN A 21 17.39 -16.47 10.10
C GLN A 21 16.93 -15.56 8.97
N ARG A 22 17.77 -15.51 7.92
CA ARG A 22 17.40 -15.02 6.61
C ARG A 22 16.31 -15.95 6.08
N VAL A 23 15.04 -15.57 6.23
CA VAL A 23 13.94 -16.22 5.52
C VAL A 23 14.16 -15.96 4.03
N ARG A 24 14.83 -16.88 3.36
CA ARG A 24 14.92 -16.91 1.90
C ARG A 24 13.52 -17.26 1.41
N PHE A 25 12.82 -16.29 0.84
CA PHE A 25 11.69 -16.58 -0.03
C PHE A 25 12.24 -17.28 -1.28
N ASN A 26 12.30 -18.61 -1.24
CA ASN A 26 12.39 -19.41 -2.45
C ASN A 26 11.02 -19.31 -3.13
N LEU A 27 10.91 -18.52 -4.19
CA LEU A 27 9.83 -18.66 -5.16
C LEU A 27 10.28 -19.68 -6.23
N PRO A 28 9.84 -20.94 -6.18
CA PRO A 28 9.84 -21.77 -7.37
C PRO A 28 8.63 -21.37 -8.23
N GLY A 29 8.87 -21.16 -9.53
CA GLY A 29 7.81 -21.20 -10.52
C GLY A 29 7.72 -19.96 -11.38
N LYS A 30 8.23 -20.09 -12.61
CA LYS A 30 7.82 -19.27 -13.75
C LYS A 30 6.29 -19.28 -13.82
N TYR A 31 5.66 -18.15 -13.55
CA TYR A 31 4.25 -17.96 -13.89
C TYR A 31 4.14 -17.97 -15.41
N LYS A 32 3.72 -19.10 -15.98
CA LYS A 32 3.22 -19.15 -17.35
C LYS A 32 1.84 -18.50 -17.33
N SER A 33 1.67 -17.43 -18.11
CA SER A 33 0.35 -16.90 -18.42
C SER A 33 -0.48 -18.02 -19.04
N VAL A 34 -1.58 -18.36 -18.39
CA VAL A 34 -2.56 -19.30 -18.93
C VAL A 34 -3.33 -18.57 -20.01
N THR A 35 -2.91 -18.72 -21.26
CA THR A 35 -3.76 -18.40 -22.42
C THR A 35 -4.74 -19.55 -22.59
N SER A 36 -5.95 -19.41 -22.05
CA SER A 36 -7.06 -20.31 -22.34
C SER A 36 -7.48 -20.13 -23.80
N LYS A 37 -7.08 -21.06 -24.67
CA LYS A 37 -7.69 -21.22 -26.00
C LYS A 37 -9.04 -21.89 -25.81
N ALA A 38 -10.12 -21.11 -25.81
CA ALA A 38 -11.47 -21.63 -26.03
C ALA A 38 -11.71 -21.65 -27.54
N ASN A 39 -11.85 -22.85 -28.11
CA ASN A 39 -12.31 -23.04 -29.48
C ASN A 39 -13.82 -22.75 -29.52
N VAL A 40 -14.23 -21.68 -30.19
CA VAL A 40 -15.61 -21.48 -30.62
C VAL A 40 -15.59 -21.39 -32.13
N THR A 41 -16.03 -22.48 -32.76
CA THR A 41 -16.36 -22.54 -34.17
C THR A 41 -17.77 -22.00 -34.33
N THR A 42 -17.91 -20.79 -34.86
CA THR A 42 -19.03 -20.43 -35.75
C THR A 42 -18.67 -19.17 -36.51
N GLU A 43 -18.86 -19.28 -37.82
CA GLU A 43 -18.62 -18.29 -38.84
C GLU A 43 -19.52 -17.07 -38.61
N ASP A 44 -18.94 -15.87 -38.61
CA ASP A 44 -19.57 -14.70 -39.23
C ASP A 44 -18.53 -13.59 -39.45
N LYS A 45 -18.40 -13.20 -40.71
CA LYS A 45 -17.41 -12.24 -41.21
C LYS A 45 -17.89 -10.83 -40.91
N THR A 46 -17.35 -10.17 -39.89
CA THR A 46 -17.07 -8.72 -39.81
C THR A 46 -16.52 -8.37 -38.42
N ASN A 47 -15.53 -7.47 -38.37
CA ASN A 47 -14.96 -6.81 -37.16
C ASN A 47 -13.64 -7.37 -36.57
N ALA A 48 -12.68 -7.74 -37.43
CA ALA A 48 -11.28 -7.89 -37.02
C ALA A 48 -10.63 -6.54 -36.58
N HIS A 49 -11.15 -5.41 -37.06
CA HIS A 49 -10.56 -4.08 -36.84
C HIS A 49 -10.88 -3.45 -35.47
N THR A 50 -11.83 -4.01 -34.71
CA THR A 50 -12.23 -3.48 -33.38
C THR A 50 -11.44 -4.12 -32.24
N ILE A 51 -10.94 -5.35 -32.43
CA ILE A 51 -10.20 -6.10 -31.40
C ILE A 51 -8.76 -5.62 -31.28
N GLU A 52 -8.11 -5.24 -32.38
CA GLU A 52 -6.75 -4.66 -32.36
C GLU A 52 -6.68 -3.33 -31.62
N ASN A 53 -7.76 -2.53 -31.62
CA ASN A 53 -7.79 -1.24 -30.94
C ASN A 53 -7.88 -1.37 -29.40
N ALA A 54 -8.54 -2.42 -28.89
CA ALA A 54 -8.55 -2.69 -27.45
C ALA A 54 -7.19 -3.21 -26.95
N GLN A 55 -6.48 -3.97 -27.80
CA GLN A 55 -5.15 -4.46 -27.50
C GLN A 55 -4.06 -3.39 -27.65
N SER A 56 -4.23 -2.43 -28.58
CA SER A 56 -3.28 -1.33 -28.79
C SER A 56 -3.30 -0.30 -27.66
N LEU A 57 -4.46 -0.01 -27.06
CA LEU A 57 -4.55 0.87 -25.88
C LEU A 57 -3.85 0.29 -24.64
N LEU A 58 -3.83 -1.05 -24.50
CA LEU A 58 -3.07 -1.73 -23.44
C LEU A 58 -1.56 -1.77 -23.73
N LYS A 59 -1.17 -1.71 -25.01
CA LYS A 59 0.22 -1.79 -25.48
C LYS A 59 0.93 -0.43 -25.52
N GLN A 60 0.17 0.67 -25.47
CA GLN A 60 0.69 2.04 -25.51
C GLN A 60 1.03 2.63 -24.14
N ARG A 61 0.63 1.95 -23.06
CA ARG A 61 1.19 2.24 -21.75
C ARG A 61 2.58 1.63 -21.76
N GLU A 62 3.58 2.43 -22.11
CA GLU A 62 4.99 2.11 -21.83
C GLU A 62 5.06 1.42 -20.46
N ASP A 63 5.85 0.34 -20.35
CA ASP A 63 5.98 -0.54 -19.17
C ASP A 63 6.48 0.19 -17.91
N LYS A 64 5.79 1.24 -17.49
CA LYS A 64 6.08 2.01 -16.29
C LYS A 64 5.59 1.16 -15.12
N PRO A 65 6.50 0.71 -14.24
CA PRO A 65 6.12 -0.12 -13.13
C PRO A 65 5.22 0.69 -12.19
N LEU A 66 4.16 0.05 -11.69
CA LEU A 66 3.34 0.57 -10.61
C LEU A 66 4.22 0.76 -9.36
N ARG A 67 4.24 1.97 -8.80
CA ARG A 67 5.03 2.28 -7.60
C ARG A 67 4.11 2.57 -6.42
N ILE A 68 4.52 2.14 -5.24
CA ILE A 68 3.82 2.40 -3.99
C ILE A 68 4.68 3.35 -3.16
N PHE A 69 4.14 4.52 -2.81
CA PHE A 69 4.78 5.47 -1.92
C PHE A 69 4.09 5.48 -0.57
N THR A 70 4.88 5.33 0.47
CA THR A 70 4.39 5.25 1.83
C THR A 70 4.62 6.58 2.51
N GLY A 71 3.60 7.14 3.15
CA GLY A 71 3.67 8.47 3.76
C GLY A 71 2.75 8.66 4.95
N THR A 72 2.99 9.76 5.68
CA THR A 72 2.00 10.27 6.63
C THR A 72 0.83 10.91 5.87
N ILE A 73 -0.30 11.12 6.56
CA ILE A 73 -1.47 11.78 5.98
C ILE A 73 -1.05 13.12 5.34
N ASP A 74 -0.33 13.97 6.05
CA ASP A 74 0.09 15.28 5.53
C ASP A 74 0.93 15.19 4.26
N LYS A 75 1.81 14.19 4.17
CA LYS A 75 2.67 14.00 3.00
C LYS A 75 1.86 13.51 1.80
N ILE A 76 0.98 12.55 2.02
CA ILE A 76 0.15 11.99 0.95
C ILE A 76 -0.82 13.03 0.40
N LEU A 77 -1.33 13.93 1.24
CA LEU A 77 -2.14 15.05 0.77
C LEU A 77 -1.35 16.06 -0.07
N LYS A 78 -0.05 16.24 0.21
CA LYS A 78 0.84 17.03 -0.67
C LYS A 78 1.11 16.32 -1.99
N TRP A 79 1.10 15.00 -2.00
CA TRP A 79 1.32 14.16 -3.18
C TRP A 79 0.04 13.88 -3.99
N GLN A 80 -1.07 14.54 -3.67
CA GLN A 80 -2.33 14.33 -4.38
C GLN A 80 -2.28 14.80 -5.85
N ASN A 81 -1.39 15.74 -6.19
CA ASN A 81 -1.28 16.34 -7.52
C ASN A 81 -0.26 15.63 -8.42
N VAL A 82 0.05 14.37 -8.13
CA VAL A 82 0.95 13.59 -9.01
C VAL A 82 0.24 13.38 -10.36
N PRO A 83 0.88 13.72 -11.49
CA PRO A 83 0.27 13.55 -12.80
C PRO A 83 -0.20 12.11 -13.04
N ASP A 84 -1.35 11.95 -13.68
CA ASP A 84 -1.92 10.63 -14.03
C ASP A 84 -1.03 9.84 -15.02
N SER A 85 -0.03 10.48 -15.62
CA SER A 85 0.99 9.81 -16.43
C SER A 85 1.91 8.90 -15.61
N ILE A 86 1.91 9.03 -14.27
CA ILE A 86 2.67 8.18 -13.36
C ILE A 86 1.71 7.25 -12.59
N ASP A 87 1.92 5.95 -12.75
CA ASP A 87 1.20 4.93 -12.01
C ASP A 87 1.70 4.82 -10.57
N VAL A 88 0.98 5.50 -9.67
CA VAL A 88 1.30 5.57 -8.24
C VAL A 88 0.14 5.12 -7.38
N LEU A 89 0.47 4.28 -6.39
CA LEU A 89 -0.34 4.04 -5.21
C LEU A 89 0.29 4.72 -4.00
N MET A 90 -0.57 5.17 -3.11
CA MET A 90 -0.23 5.76 -1.83
C MET A 90 -0.56 4.78 -0.72
N GLU A 91 0.35 4.67 0.24
CA GLU A 91 0.18 3.89 1.44
C GLU A 91 0.21 4.80 2.67
N VAL A 92 -0.86 4.75 3.47
CA VAL A 92 -1.01 5.46 4.75
C VAL A 92 -1.06 4.48 5.89
N ILE A 93 -0.39 4.81 6.99
CA ILE A 93 -0.63 4.19 8.29
C ILE A 93 -1.12 5.27 9.25
N ALA A 94 -2.36 5.15 9.73
CA ALA A 94 -2.94 6.15 10.61
C ALA A 94 -4.02 5.57 11.54
N PRO A 95 -4.33 6.26 12.66
CA PRO A 95 -5.44 5.89 13.52
C PRO A 95 -6.78 6.00 12.81
N PHE A 96 -7.62 4.99 13.00
CA PHE A 96 -9.02 4.98 12.61
C PHE A 96 -9.84 5.90 13.50
N VAL A 97 -10.68 6.73 12.89
CA VAL A 97 -11.55 7.65 13.63
C VAL A 97 -12.98 7.13 13.66
N ALA A 98 -13.55 6.92 12.48
CA ALA A 98 -14.95 6.54 12.32
C ALA A 98 -15.21 6.07 10.88
N PHE A 99 -16.34 5.38 10.70
CA PHE A 99 -16.91 5.18 9.38
C PHE A 99 -17.67 6.45 8.95
N GLY A 100 -17.47 6.86 7.70
CA GLY A 100 -18.20 7.96 7.09
C GLY A 100 -19.46 7.47 6.37
N THR A 101 -20.33 8.41 6.00
CA THR A 101 -21.49 8.13 5.15
C THR A 101 -21.00 7.78 3.75
N SER A 102 -21.46 6.64 3.24
CA SER A 102 -21.19 6.20 1.88
C SER A 102 -22.48 6.28 1.06
N ASP A 103 -22.37 6.86 -0.14
CA ASP A 103 -23.48 7.03 -1.08
C ASP A 103 -23.90 5.70 -1.74
N ARG A 104 -22.95 4.77 -1.91
CA ARG A 104 -23.22 3.45 -2.52
C ARG A 104 -23.30 2.37 -1.47
N ARG A 105 -24.20 1.41 -1.71
CA ARG A 105 -24.46 0.25 -0.84
C ARG A 105 -23.21 -0.61 -0.60
N THR A 106 -22.32 -0.70 -1.60
CA THR A 106 -21.12 -1.56 -1.56
C THR A 106 -19.85 -0.81 -1.18
N SER A 107 -19.87 0.52 -1.08
CA SER A 107 -18.71 1.27 -0.57
C SER A 107 -18.83 1.52 0.92
N LYS A 108 -17.68 1.49 1.58
CA LYS A 108 -17.48 1.89 2.97
C LYS A 108 -16.48 3.03 2.99
N MET A 109 -16.86 4.13 3.61
CA MET A 109 -15.97 5.27 3.83
C MET A 109 -15.35 5.15 5.21
N ILE A 110 -14.04 5.30 5.29
CA ILE A 110 -13.24 5.17 6.51
C ILE A 110 -12.51 6.49 6.69
N LEU A 111 -12.62 7.05 7.88
CA LEU A 111 -11.97 8.32 8.22
C LEU A 111 -10.71 8.04 9.02
N LEU A 112 -9.57 8.44 8.45
CA LEU A 112 -8.27 8.37 9.10
C LEU A 112 -7.84 9.77 9.52
N ARG A 113 -7.30 9.90 10.74
CA ARG A 113 -6.75 11.17 11.22
C ARG A 113 -5.63 10.93 12.21
N ASP A 114 -4.52 11.62 12.01
CA ASP A 114 -3.43 11.67 12.98
C ASP A 114 -3.45 13.02 13.73
N ARG A 115 -2.61 13.17 14.75
CA ARG A 115 -2.61 14.38 15.58
C ARG A 115 -2.19 15.61 14.76
N GLY A 116 -3.09 16.58 14.63
CA GLY A 116 -2.83 17.84 13.92
C GLY A 116 -2.96 17.76 12.39
N THR A 117 -3.32 16.59 11.84
CA THR A 117 -3.52 16.44 10.40
C THR A 117 -4.99 16.65 10.03
N PRO A 118 -5.30 17.05 8.78
CA PRO A 118 -6.64 16.94 8.24
C PRO A 118 -7.11 15.48 8.19
N VAL A 119 -8.41 15.28 8.04
CA VAL A 119 -9.02 13.95 7.89
C VAL A 119 -8.80 13.46 6.47
N LEU A 120 -8.33 12.22 6.34
CA LEU A 120 -8.25 11.50 5.07
C LEU A 120 -9.43 10.53 4.95
N GLN A 121 -10.18 10.65 3.86
CA GLN A 121 -11.30 9.76 3.53
C GLN A 121 -10.81 8.63 2.64
N CYS A 122 -10.87 7.40 3.16
CA CYS A 122 -10.54 6.18 2.44
C CYS A 122 -11.82 5.48 2.01
N ILE A 123 -12.04 5.32 0.70
CA ILE A 123 -13.20 4.63 0.13
C ILE A 123 -12.79 3.21 -0.21
N PHE A 124 -13.35 2.24 0.50
CA PHE A 124 -13.16 0.82 0.27
C PHE A 124 -14.43 0.22 -0.34
N TYR A 125 -14.29 -0.64 -1.36
CA TYR A 125 -15.41 -1.34 -1.97
C TYR A 125 -15.42 -2.79 -1.50
N GLU A 126 -16.52 -3.22 -0.89
CA GLU A 126 -16.70 -4.59 -0.40
C GLU A 126 -17.18 -5.54 -1.51
N VAL A 127 -16.53 -5.50 -2.68
CA VAL A 127 -16.86 -6.37 -3.82
C VAL A 127 -16.15 -7.71 -3.70
N ASP A 128 -14.83 -7.68 -3.53
CA ASP A 128 -14.02 -8.91 -3.44
C ASP A 128 -13.82 -9.39 -2.01
N ARG A 129 -13.81 -8.46 -1.04
CA ARG A 129 -13.50 -8.73 0.37
C ARG A 129 -14.34 -7.87 1.28
N LYS A 130 -14.80 -8.45 2.39
CA LYS A 130 -15.44 -7.68 3.46
C LYS A 130 -14.41 -6.82 4.16
N LEU A 131 -14.81 -5.62 4.58
CA LEU A 131 -13.97 -4.74 5.36
C LEU A 131 -13.75 -5.36 6.76
N PRO A 132 -12.50 -5.43 7.25
CA PRO A 132 -12.27 -5.84 8.63
C PRO A 132 -12.94 -4.87 9.61
N SER A 133 -13.39 -5.37 10.75
CA SER A 133 -13.89 -4.53 11.84
C SER A 133 -12.73 -3.83 12.54
N PHE A 134 -12.84 -2.53 12.75
CA PHE A 134 -11.82 -1.72 13.43
C PHE A 134 -12.41 -0.95 14.59
N ASN A 135 -11.64 -0.83 15.67
CA ASN A 135 -12.01 -0.01 16.81
C ASN A 135 -11.46 1.41 16.66
N LYS A 136 -12.20 2.41 17.15
CA LYS A 136 -11.73 3.80 17.12
C LYS A 136 -10.38 3.93 17.83
N GLY A 137 -9.43 4.57 17.18
CA GLY A 137 -8.05 4.73 17.64
C GLY A 137 -7.09 3.63 17.18
N GLU A 138 -7.60 2.53 16.61
CA GLU A 138 -6.76 1.45 16.08
C GLU A 138 -5.94 1.92 14.88
N LEU A 139 -4.70 1.43 14.78
CA LEU A 139 -3.83 1.76 13.65
C LEU A 139 -4.20 0.90 12.44
N ILE A 140 -4.49 1.56 11.34
CA ILE A 140 -4.83 0.91 10.08
C ILE A 140 -3.79 1.28 9.02
N ARG A 141 -3.40 0.29 8.21
CA ARG A 141 -2.65 0.48 6.97
C ARG A 141 -3.62 0.41 5.79
N CYS A 142 -3.65 1.48 5.01
CA CYS A 142 -4.47 1.62 3.81
C CYS A 142 -3.56 1.83 2.60
N VAL A 143 -3.82 1.10 1.51
CA VAL A 143 -3.12 1.26 0.22
C VAL A 143 -4.14 1.61 -0.86
N GLY A 144 -3.86 2.62 -1.66
CA GLY A 144 -4.86 3.17 -2.56
C GLY A 144 -4.36 4.22 -3.55
N LYS A 145 -5.24 4.64 -4.45
CA LYS A 145 -4.97 5.75 -5.38
C LYS A 145 -5.71 7.00 -4.90
N MET A 146 -5.07 8.17 -4.99
CA MET A 146 -5.73 9.45 -4.71
C MET A 146 -6.81 9.71 -5.76
N LEU A 147 -8.01 10.08 -5.31
CA LEU A 147 -9.13 10.42 -6.18
C LEU A 147 -9.33 11.93 -6.25
N ALA A 148 -9.31 12.57 -5.09
CA ALA A 148 -9.52 14.00 -4.93
C ALA A 148 -8.82 14.49 -3.66
N LYS A 149 -8.94 15.79 -3.38
CA LYS A 149 -8.41 16.36 -2.14
C LYS A 149 -9.00 15.64 -0.93
N ASN A 150 -8.13 15.14 -0.06
CA ASN A 150 -8.47 14.38 1.13
C ASN A 150 -9.32 13.11 0.90
N LYS A 151 -9.36 12.58 -0.33
CA LYS A 151 -10.14 11.38 -0.68
C LYS A 151 -9.32 10.44 -1.53
N MET A 152 -9.24 9.17 -1.11
CA MET A 152 -8.53 8.12 -1.82
C MET A 152 -9.38 6.86 -1.99
N TRP A 153 -9.28 6.21 -3.14
CA TRP A 153 -9.75 4.84 -3.30
C TRP A 153 -8.78 3.91 -2.61
N THR A 154 -9.29 3.00 -1.81
CA THR A 154 -8.48 2.08 -1.03
C THR A 154 -8.72 0.66 -1.52
N PHE A 155 -7.64 -0.01 -1.93
CA PHE A 155 -7.67 -1.35 -2.50
C PHE A 155 -7.35 -2.41 -1.44
N SER A 156 -6.56 -2.05 -0.42
CA SER A 156 -6.17 -2.95 0.66
C SER A 156 -6.19 -2.22 2.00
N ILE A 157 -6.80 -2.86 2.99
CA ILE A 157 -6.93 -2.36 4.35
C ILE A 157 -6.62 -3.47 5.33
N ARG A 158 -5.75 -3.20 6.29
CA ARG A 158 -5.44 -4.12 7.39
C ARG A 158 -5.06 -3.37 8.66
N ALA A 159 -5.15 -4.04 9.80
CA ALA A 159 -4.55 -3.55 11.04
C ALA A 159 -3.03 -3.40 10.87
N ALA A 160 -2.47 -2.35 11.48
CA ALA A 160 -1.06 -2.01 11.43
C ALA A 160 -0.42 -2.12 12.81
N SER A 161 0.84 -2.54 12.85
CA SER A 161 1.61 -2.59 14.09
C SER A 161 2.14 -1.19 14.46
N PRO A 162 2.27 -0.86 15.76
CA PRO A 162 2.90 0.40 16.19
C PRO A 162 4.35 0.55 15.68
N VAL A 163 5.06 -0.57 15.45
CA VAL A 163 6.40 -0.57 14.87
C VAL A 163 6.39 -0.01 13.45
N GLU A 164 5.36 -0.35 12.65
CA GLU A 164 5.20 0.19 11.30
C GLU A 164 4.95 1.70 11.34
N LYS A 165 4.13 2.17 12.29
CA LYS A 165 3.90 3.61 12.49
C LYS A 165 5.18 4.35 12.86
N ALA A 166 6.04 3.77 13.70
CA ALA A 166 7.31 4.39 14.08
C ALA A 166 8.29 4.52 12.89
N GLY A 167 8.25 3.58 11.94
CA GLY A 167 9.06 3.60 10.73
C GLY A 167 8.58 4.57 9.65
N ILE A 168 7.31 4.97 9.69
CA ILE A 168 6.65 5.70 8.60
C ILE A 168 7.35 7.00 8.22
N GLN A 169 7.87 7.74 9.22
CA GLN A 169 8.52 9.03 8.99
C GLN A 169 9.75 8.88 8.09
N ARG A 170 10.58 7.87 8.36
CA ARG A 170 11.79 7.58 7.57
C ARG A 170 11.44 7.15 6.15
N ILE A 171 10.46 6.25 6.01
CA ILE A 171 10.02 5.75 4.70
C ILE A 171 9.37 6.89 3.89
N SER A 172 8.65 7.81 4.55
CA SER A 172 8.02 8.96 3.91
C SER A 172 9.04 9.93 3.31
N PHE A 173 10.20 10.08 3.95
CA PHE A 173 11.27 10.93 3.44
C PHE A 173 11.90 10.34 2.17
N VAL A 174 12.14 9.03 2.15
CA VAL A 174 12.63 8.33 0.96
C VAL A 174 11.61 8.42 -0.17
N SER A 175 10.33 8.15 0.15
CA SER A 175 9.22 8.23 -0.79
C SER A 175 9.07 9.63 -1.39
N GLN A 176 9.19 10.68 -0.57
CA GLN A 176 9.21 12.07 -1.04
C GLN A 176 10.29 12.30 -2.09
N ARG A 177 11.52 11.85 -1.81
CA ARG A 177 12.65 12.05 -2.71
C ARG A 177 12.45 11.31 -4.04
N SER A 178 12.01 10.06 -3.97
CA SER A 178 11.73 9.24 -5.15
C SER A 178 10.59 9.82 -5.99
N LEU A 179 9.54 10.34 -5.34
CA LEU A 179 8.43 10.97 -6.03
C LEU A 179 8.83 12.29 -6.69
N SER A 180 9.62 13.12 -6.02
CA SER A 180 10.13 14.36 -6.60
C SER A 180 11.06 14.08 -7.79
N ALA A 181 11.90 13.04 -7.73
CA ALA A 181 12.72 12.62 -8.87
C ALA A 181 11.87 12.16 -10.05
N LEU A 182 10.76 11.47 -9.79
CA LEU A 182 9.81 11.06 -10.83
C LEU A 182 9.13 12.25 -11.51
N GLN A 183 8.71 13.24 -10.73
CA GLN A 183 8.06 14.45 -11.27
C GLN A 183 9.00 15.22 -12.21
N LEU A 184 10.29 15.27 -11.90
CA LEU A 184 11.31 15.90 -12.76
C LEU A 184 11.62 15.10 -14.04
N SER A 185 11.41 13.79 -14.03
CA SER A 185 11.64 12.93 -15.20
C SER A 185 10.53 13.00 -16.24
N ILE A 186 9.43 13.69 -15.95
CA ILE A 186 8.34 13.90 -16.90
C ILE A 186 8.77 15.03 -17.85
N PRO A 187 8.86 14.80 -19.17
CA PRO A 187 9.06 15.87 -20.13
C PRO A 187 7.90 16.88 -20.03
N GLU A 188 8.20 18.19 -20.02
CA GLU A 188 7.13 19.19 -20.16
C GLU A 188 6.44 19.03 -21.52
N PRO A 189 5.10 19.16 -21.57
CA PRO A 189 4.31 18.99 -22.78
C PRO A 189 4.54 20.10 -23.82
#